data_AF-A0A359KQJ2-F1
#
_entry.id   AF-A0A359KQJ2-F1
#
_cell.length_a   1.000
_cell.length_b   1.000
_cell.length_c   1.000
_cell.angle_alpha   90.00
_cell.angle_beta   90.00
_cell.angle_gamma   90.00
#
_symmetry.space_group_name_H-M   'P 1'
#
loop_
_entity.id
_entity.type
_entity.pdbx_description
1 polymer ?
#
loop_
_entity_poly.entity_id
_entity_poly.type
_entity_poly.pdbx_seq_one_letter_code
_entity_poly.pdbx_strand_id
1 'polypeptide(L)' 'MQAAVDVLRGGGSAMDAAIAAVHCVEDNLEDFGVGTGGIPNLLGEVELDATVMDGRTLAAGA' A
#
# COMPACT_ATOMS: atom_id res chain seq x y z
N MET A 1 5.77 4.21 7.57
CA MET A 1 5.03 4.30 8.86
C MET A 1 4.67 5.73 9.27
N GLN A 2 5.60 6.70 9.20
CA GLN A 2 5.35 8.09 9.62
C GLN A 2 4.12 8.72 8.94
N ALA A 3 3.98 8.56 7.62
CA ALA A 3 2.85 9.09 6.86
C ALA A 3 1.48 8.64 7.40
N ALA A 4 1.32 7.36 7.73
CA ALA A 4 0.08 6.83 8.31
C ALA A 4 -0.22 7.41 9.70
N VAL A 5 0.80 7.57 10.53
CA VAL A 5 0.67 8.20 11.85
C VAL A 5 0.22 9.65 11.72
N ASP A 6 0.75 10.38 10.74
CA ASP A 6 0.39 11.77 10.49
C ASP A 6 -1.06 11.91 10.02
N VAL A 7 -1.52 11.01 9.14
CA VAL A 7 -2.94 10.94 8.74
C VAL A 7 -3.85 10.74 9.94
N LEU A 8 -3.55 9.77 10.81
CA LEU A 8 -4.37 9.50 12.00
C LEU A 8 -4.36 10.68 12.98
N ARG A 9 -3.19 11.29 13.20
CA ARG A 9 -3.07 12.49 14.07
C ARG A 9 -3.82 13.69 13.51
N GLY A 10 -3.91 13.80 12.19
CA GLY A 10 -4.69 14.82 11.49
C GLY A 10 -6.21 14.56 11.50
N GLY A 11 -6.68 13.46 12.09
CA GLY A 11 -8.10 13.08 12.09
C GLY A 11 -8.57 12.43 10.79
N GLY A 12 -7.64 11.98 9.94
CA GLY A 12 -7.94 11.19 8.74
C GLY A 12 -8.50 9.81 9.08
N SER A 13 -9.06 9.13 8.08
CA SER A 13 -9.66 7.82 8.30
C SER A 13 -8.61 6.70 8.43
N ALA A 14 -9.01 5.58 9.02
CA ALA A 14 -8.16 4.38 9.08
C ALA A 14 -7.81 3.86 7.67
N MET A 15 -8.72 4.04 6.71
CA MET A 15 -8.49 3.71 5.30
C MET A 15 -7.37 4.58 4.71
N ASP A 16 -7.47 5.90 4.87
CA ASP A 16 -6.45 6.82 4.35
C ASP A 16 -5.08 6.53 4.96
N ALA A 17 -5.04 6.21 6.27
CA ALA A 17 -3.81 5.86 6.95
C ALA A 17 -3.21 4.53 6.45
N ALA A 18 -4.04 3.51 6.19
CA ALA A 18 -3.58 2.24 5.65
C ALA A 18 -3.00 2.41 4.24
N ILE A 19 -3.69 3.16 3.36
CA ILE A 19 -3.22 3.47 2.00
C ILE A 19 -1.88 4.24 2.06
N ALA A 20 -1.79 5.27 2.91
CA ALA A 20 -0.56 6.04 3.07
C ALA A 20 0.60 5.19 3.61
N ALA A 21 0.34 4.19 4.46
CA ALA A 21 1.38 3.27 4.92
C ALA A 21 1.92 2.40 3.78
N VAL A 22 1.02 1.81 2.98
CA VAL A 22 1.35 0.89 1.90
C VAL A 22 2.13 1.59 0.78
N HIS A 23 1.68 2.77 0.34
CA HIS A 23 2.42 3.56 -0.66
C HIS A 23 3.88 3.82 -0.25
N CYS A 24 4.16 4.10 1.02
CA CYS A 24 5.54 4.30 1.48
C CYS A 24 6.43 3.05 1.31
N VAL A 25 5.85 1.85 1.39
CA VAL A 25 6.59 0.60 1.20
C VAL A 25 6.73 0.31 -0.29
N GLU A 26 5.67 0.49 -1.06
CA GLU A 26 5.67 0.31 -2.51
C GLU A 26 6.63 1.26 -3.25
N ASP A 27 6.84 2.47 -2.72
CA ASP A 27 7.79 3.44 -3.30
C ASP A 27 9.23 3.26 -2.78
N ASN A 28 9.46 2.33 -1.85
CA ASN A 28 10.79 2.11 -1.29
C ASN A 28 11.65 1.26 -2.23
N LEU A 29 12.56 1.90 -2.96
CA LEU A 29 13.48 1.22 -3.90
C LEU A 29 14.49 0.26 -3.25
N GLU A 30 14.61 0.25 -1.91
CA GLU A 30 15.40 -0.76 -1.20
C GLU A 30 14.61 -2.06 -0.94
N ASP A 31 13.29 -2.04 -1.12
CA ASP A 31 12.39 -3.17 -0.94
C ASP A 31 11.75 -3.56 -2.28
N PHE A 32 12.14 -4.70 -2.84
CA PHE A 32 11.60 -5.19 -4.10
C PHE A 32 10.43 -6.17 -3.90
N GLY A 33 9.99 -6.40 -2.66
CA GLY A 33 8.91 -7.35 -2.37
C GLY A 33 7.52 -6.88 -2.79
N VAL A 34 7.32 -5.58 -2.94
CA VAL A 34 6.05 -4.93 -3.29
C VAL A 34 6.29 -3.67 -4.11
N GLY A 35 5.33 -3.28 -4.95
CA GLY A 35 5.35 -1.97 -5.60
C GLY A 35 6.47 -1.77 -6.63
N THR A 36 7.05 -0.56 -6.62
CA THR A 36 8.01 -0.09 -7.60
C THR A 36 9.29 -0.93 -7.57
N GLY A 37 9.62 -1.52 -8.72
CA GLY A 37 10.78 -2.41 -8.82
C GLY A 37 10.53 -3.81 -8.27
N GLY A 38 9.26 -4.18 -8.09
CA GLY A 38 8.82 -5.51 -7.65
C GLY A 38 9.56 -6.67 -8.32
N ILE A 39 9.64 -7.82 -7.64
CA ILE A 39 10.27 -9.03 -8.18
C ILE A 39 9.60 -9.42 -9.50
N PRO A 40 10.35 -9.50 -10.62
CA PRO A 40 9.77 -9.79 -11.92
C PRO A 40 9.35 -11.26 -12.05
N ASN A 41 8.40 -11.50 -12.95
CA ASN A 41 7.98 -12.83 -13.37
C ASN A 41 9.04 -13.53 -14.25
N LEU A 42 8.71 -14.73 -14.75
CA LEU A 42 9.63 -15.55 -15.56
C LEU A 42 10.11 -14.83 -16.84
N LEU A 43 9.33 -13.89 -17.36
CA LEU A 43 9.65 -13.11 -18.56
C LEU A 43 10.45 -11.84 -18.25
N GLY A 44 10.73 -11.58 -16.97
CA GLY A 44 11.40 -10.35 -16.54
C GLY A 44 10.46 -9.16 -16.38
N GLU A 45 9.14 -9.38 -16.37
CA GLU A 45 8.13 -8.31 -16.27
C GLU A 45 7.65 -8.17 -14.83
N VAL A 46 7.47 -6.93 -14.37
CA VAL A 46 6.92 -6.65 -13.04
C VAL A 46 5.40 -6.66 -13.11
N GLU A 47 4.78 -7.56 -12.36
CA GLU A 47 3.33 -7.71 -12.21
C GLU A 47 3.00 -7.61 -10.73
N LEU A 48 1.99 -6.80 -10.39
CA LEU A 48 1.66 -6.46 -9.00
C LEU A 48 0.18 -6.73 -8.76
N ASP A 49 -0.13 -7.20 -7.55
CA ASP A 49 -1.49 -7.36 -7.04
C ASP A 49 -1.64 -6.55 -5.75
N ALA A 50 -2.82 -5.97 -5.54
CA ALA A 50 -3.15 -5.28 -4.30
C ALA A 50 -4.62 -5.53 -3.94
N THR A 51 -4.95 -5.38 -2.66
CA THR A 51 -6.35 -5.37 -2.21
C THR A 51 -6.51 -4.49 -0.99
N VAL A 52 -7.70 -3.93 -0.82
CA VAL A 52 -8.05 -3.07 0.31
C VAL A 52 -9.50 -3.30 0.74
N MET A 53 -9.79 -3.10 2.04
CA MET A 53 -11.12 -3.30 2.62
C MET A 53 -11.46 -2.21 3.64
N ASP A 54 -12.64 -1.59 3.51
CA ASP A 54 -13.20 -0.72 4.55
C ASP A 54 -13.93 -1.57 5.59
N GLY A 55 -13.32 -1.73 6.76
CA GLY A 55 -13.89 -2.53 7.85
C GLY A 55 -15.23 -2.00 8.39
N ARG A 56 -15.64 -0.76 8.10
CA ARG A 56 -16.93 -0.21 8.56
C ARG A 56 -18.09 -0.66 7.69
N THR A 57 -17.87 -0.80 6.39
CA THR A 57 -18.91 -1.10 5.39
C THR A 57 -18.77 -2.48 4.78
N LEU A 58 -17.63 -3.15 5.01
CA LEU A 58 -17.22 -4.40 4.36
C LEU A 58 -17.02 -4.27 2.84
N ALA A 59 -17.00 -3.04 2.31
CA ALA A 59 -16.63 -2.82 0.92
C ALA A 59 -15.15 -3.15 0.72
N ALA A 60 -14.83 -3.80 -0.40
CA ALA A 60 -13.47 -4.16 -0.77
C ALA A 60 -13.19 -3.87 -2.24
N GLY A 61 -11.91 -3.69 -2.57
CA GLY A 61 -11.40 -3.53 -3.92
C GLY A 61 -10.09 -4.29 -4.10
N ALA A 62 -9.80 -4.67 -5.33
CA ALA A 62 -8.56 -5.31 -5.78
C ALA A 62 -8.30 -4.90 -7.22
#